data_AF-A0A7W0R5Q7-F1
#
_entry.id   AF-A0A7W0R5Q7-F1
#
_cell.length_a   1.000
_cell.length_b   1.000
_cell.length_c   1.000
_cell.angle_alpha   90.00
_cell.angle_beta   90.00
_cell.angle_gamma   90.00
#
_symmetry.space_group_name_H-M   'P 1'
#
loop_
_entity.id
_entity.type
_entity.pdbx_description
1 polymer ?
#
loop_
_entity_poly.entity_id
_entity_poly.type
_entity_poly.pdbx_seq_one_letter_code
_entity_poly.pdbx_strand_id
1 'polypeptide(L)'
;TFVLDRLEQQSLIQRQPHPTDRRAKQIVLTAAGRRCRDGVLKHLSTQSPLAPLTAAQQESFRDLLQTLIADVSAREPPPNG
;
A
#
# COMPACT_ATOMS: atom_id res chain seq x y z
N THR A 1 14.55 2.05 6.25
CA THR A 1 13.45 1.33 6.92
C THR A 1 13.44 -0.05 6.33
N PHE A 2 13.60 -1.06 7.17
CA PHE A 2 13.89 -2.45 6.81
C PHE A 2 13.10 -3.02 5.62
N VAL A 3 11.82 -2.65 5.47
CA VAL A 3 10.96 -3.08 4.35
C VAL A 3 11.47 -2.57 3.01
N LEU A 4 11.80 -1.27 2.90
CA LEU A 4 12.33 -0.70 1.67
C LEU A 4 13.68 -1.32 1.33
N ASP A 5 14.54 -1.50 2.34
CA ASP A 5 15.87 -2.09 2.15
C ASP A 5 15.76 -3.53 1.60
N ARG A 6 14.79 -4.32 2.08
CA ARG A 6 14.52 -5.68 1.58
C ARG A 6 13.95 -5.70 0.16
N LEU A 7 13.00 -4.80 -0.15
CA LEU A 7 12.43 -4.69 -1.49
C LEU A 7 13.49 -4.24 -2.52
N GLU A 8 14.45 -3.42 -2.09
CA GLU A 8 15.58 -2.96 -2.89
C GLU A 8 16.60 -4.09 -3.11
N GLN A 9 16.94 -4.87 -2.07
CA GLN A 9 17.76 -6.09 -2.19
C GLN A 9 17.16 -7.12 -3.16
N GLN A 10 15.83 -7.21 -3.23
CA GLN A 10 15.12 -8.07 -4.17
C GLN A 10 14.98 -7.46 -5.58
N SER A 11 15.57 -6.28 -5.83
CA SER A 11 15.47 -5.55 -7.10
C SER A 11 14.03 -5.22 -7.52
N LEU A 12 13.10 -5.13 -6.57
CA LEU A 12 11.70 -4.79 -6.82
C LEU A 12 11.47 -3.27 -6.82
N ILE A 13 12.28 -2.53 -6.06
CA ILE A 13 12.29 -1.07 -6.05
C ILE A 13 13.70 -0.54 -6.29
N GLN A 14 13.78 0.74 -6.63
CA GLN A 14 15.03 1.50 -6.69
C GLN A 14 14.81 2.92 -6.16
N ARG A 15 15.86 3.49 -5.55
CA ARG A 15 15.89 4.91 -5.14
C ARG A 15 16.43 5.78 -6.25
N GLN A 16 15.68 6.80 -6.64
CA GLN A 16 16.12 7.80 -7.61
C GLN A 16 16.16 9.19 -6.96
N PRO A 17 17.07 10.09 -7.37
CA PRO A 17 17.02 11.49 -6.95
C PRO A 17 15.67 12.11 -7.31
N HIS A 18 15.09 12.89 -6.41
CA HIS A 18 13.86 13.59 -6.74
C HIS A 18 14.15 14.68 -7.80
N PRO A 19 13.32 14.79 -8.86
CA PRO A 19 13.61 15.65 -10.01
C PRO A 19 13.72 17.14 -9.67
N THR A 20 13.05 17.59 -8.60
CA THR A 20 13.02 19.00 -8.17
C THR A 20 13.69 19.26 -6.82
N ASP A 21 14.03 18.22 -6.04
CA ASP A 21 14.67 18.38 -4.73
C ASP A 21 15.79 17.36 -4.55
N ARG A 22 17.04 17.82 -4.66
CA ARG A 22 18.22 16.96 -4.56
C ARG A 22 18.40 16.33 -3.17
N ARG A 23 17.68 16.82 -2.16
CA ARG A 23 17.71 16.28 -0.79
C ARG A 23 16.71 15.13 -0.60
N ALA A 24 15.74 14.99 -1.50
CA ALA A 24 14.74 13.92 -1.46
C ALA A 24 15.12 12.77 -2.40
N LYS A 25 14.82 11.54 -1.96
CA LYS A 25 14.91 10.32 -2.79
C LYS A 25 13.51 9.81 -3.06
N GLN A 26 13.19 9.58 -4.33
CA GLN A 26 11.95 8.94 -4.74
C GLN A 26 12.14 7.43 -4.81
N ILE A 27 11.17 6.66 -4.30
CA ILE A 27 11.10 5.22 -4.46
C ILE A 27 10.27 4.90 -5.69
N VAL A 28 10.83 4.13 -6.63
CA VAL A 28 10.11 3.70 -7.82
C VAL A 28 10.19 2.18 -8.00
N LEU A 29 9.11 1.58 -8.50
CA LEU A 29 9.09 0.17 -8.87
C LEU A 29 9.99 -0.09 -10.08
N THR A 30 10.77 -1.16 -10.03
CA THR A 30 11.44 -1.70 -11.21
C THR A 30 10.43 -2.43 -12.11
N ALA A 31 10.85 -2.88 -13.29
CA ALA A 31 10.01 -3.74 -14.12
C ALA A 31 9.65 -5.06 -13.41
N ALA A 32 10.58 -5.63 -12.65
CA ALA A 32 10.33 -6.81 -11.81
C ALA A 32 9.34 -6.49 -10.67
N GLY A 33 9.50 -5.32 -10.04
CA GLY A 33 8.56 -4.82 -9.02
C GLY A 33 7.14 -4.66 -9.54
N ARG A 34 6.96 -4.11 -10.75
CA ARG A 34 5.64 -3.99 -11.38
C ARG A 34 4.99 -5.37 -11.61
N ARG A 35 5.73 -6.32 -12.20
CA ARG A 35 5.23 -7.69 -12.41
C ARG A 35 4.85 -8.38 -11.09
N CYS A 36 5.68 -8.22 -10.06
CA CYS A 36 5.41 -8.76 -8.74
C CYS A 36 4.12 -8.19 -8.15
N ARG A 37 3.98 -6.85 -8.17
CA ARG A 37 2.76 -6.17 -7.73
C ARG A 37 1.52 -6.67 -8.47
N ASP A 38 1.59 -6.77 -9.79
CA ASP A 38 0.44 -7.19 -10.60
C ASP A 38 0.06 -8.65 -10.30
N GLY A 39 1.04 -9.52 -10.05
CA GLY A 39 0.81 -10.90 -9.57
C GLY A 39 0.12 -10.94 -8.21
N VAL A 40 0.60 -10.16 -7.24
CA VAL A 40 -0.02 -10.06 -5.90
C VAL A 40 -1.46 -9.55 -6.00
N LEU A 41 -1.70 -8.48 -6.76
CA LEU A 41 -3.04 -7.93 -6.96
C LEU A 41 -4.00 -8.94 -7.58
N LYS A 42 -3.53 -9.70 -8.57
CA LYS A 42 -4.31 -10.78 -9.20
C LYS A 42 -4.66 -11.90 -8.21
N HIS A 43 -3.72 -12.28 -7.34
CA HIS A 43 -4.00 -13.29 -6.32
C HIS A 43 -5.03 -12.81 -5.30
N LEU A 44 -4.87 -11.57 -4.81
CA LEU A 44 -5.81 -10.96 -3.88
C LEU A 44 -7.22 -10.81 -4.47
N SER A 45 -7.35 -10.50 -5.76
CA SER A 45 -8.65 -10.43 -6.42
C SER A 45 -9.28 -11.81 -6.61
N THR A 46 -8.49 -12.83 -6.92
CA THR A 46 -8.98 -14.18 -7.23
C THR A 46 -9.45 -14.93 -5.99
N GLN A 47 -8.78 -14.72 -4.85
CA GLN A 47 -9.09 -15.38 -3.57
C GLN A 47 -9.67 -14.38 -2.56
N SER A 48 -10.39 -13.37 -3.07
CA SER A 48 -10.93 -12.33 -2.22
C SER A 48 -11.89 -12.93 -1.18
N PRO A 49 -11.68 -12.72 0.13
CA PRO A 49 -12.62 -13.14 1.16
C PRO A 49 -13.97 -12.42 1.02
N LEU A 50 -14.01 -11.35 0.22
CA LEU A 50 -15.22 -10.59 -0.08
C LEU A 50 -15.98 -11.17 -1.28
N ALA A 51 -15.46 -12.21 -1.96
CA ALA A 51 -16.11 -12.83 -3.12
C ALA A 51 -17.57 -13.29 -2.88
N PRO A 52 -17.98 -13.75 -1.68
CA PRO A 52 -19.38 -14.08 -1.41
C PRO A 52 -20.32 -12.87 -1.32
N LEU A 53 -19.78 -11.65 -1.18
CA LEU A 53 -20.57 -10.43 -1.01
C LEU A 53 -20.95 -9.83 -2.37
N THR A 54 -22.20 -9.38 -2.49
CA THR A 54 -22.64 -8.54 -3.61
C THR A 54 -21.91 -7.21 -3.64
N ALA A 55 -21.90 -6.52 -4.78
CA ALA A 55 -21.27 -5.20 -4.92
C ALA A 55 -21.77 -4.19 -3.86
N ALA A 56 -23.09 -4.15 -3.61
CA ALA A 56 -23.67 -3.26 -2.60
C ALA A 56 -23.22 -3.60 -1.16
N GLN A 57 -23.07 -4.89 -0.85
CA GLN A 57 -22.54 -5.34 0.44
C GLN A 57 -21.06 -4.99 0.61
N GLN A 58 -20.26 -5.13 -0.45
CA GLN A 58 -18.85 -4.71 -0.43
C GLN A 58 -18.70 -3.20 -0.23
N GLU A 59 -19.55 -2.41 -0.90
CA GLU A 59 -19.61 -0.95 -0.74
C GLU A 59 -19.93 -0.57 0.70
N SER A 60 -21.00 -1.15 1.26
CA SER A 60 -21.40 -0.90 2.65
C SER A 60 -20.32 -1.30 3.65
N PHE A 61 -19.66 -2.44 3.44
CA PHE A 61 -18.56 -2.90 4.28
C PHE A 61 -17.35 -1.97 4.23
N ARG A 62 -16.99 -1.49 3.03
CA ARG A 62 -15.92 -0.50 2.83
C ARG A 62 -16.20 0.79 3.61
N ASP A 63 -17.43 1.28 3.55
CA ASP A 63 -17.80 2.54 4.22
C ASP A 63 -17.76 2.40 5.76
N LEU A 64 -18.17 1.25 6.29
CA LEU A 64 -18.02 0.92 7.71
C LEU A 64 -16.54 0.85 8.13
N LEU A 65 -15.68 0.19 7.35
CA LEU A 65 -14.25 0.13 7.63
C LEU A 65 -13.60 1.51 7.61
N GLN A 66 -13.97 2.37 6.66
CA GLN A 66 -13.48 3.75 6.60
C GLN A 66 -13.87 4.55 7.85
N THR A 67 -15.10 4.38 8.32
CA THR A 67 -15.58 5.00 9.57
C THR A 67 -14.72 4.58 10.77
N LEU A 68 -14.42 3.28 10.89
CA LEU A 68 -13.59 2.75 11.98
C LEU A 68 -12.14 3.26 11.89
N ILE A 69 -11.55 3.29 10.70
CA ILE A 69 -10.18 3.80 10.49
C ILE A 69 -10.09 5.28 10.88
N ALA A 70 -11.07 6.09 10.47
CA ALA A 70 -11.11 7.50 10.82
C ALA A 70 -11.19 7.71 12.34
N ASP A 71 -11.97 6.91 13.07
CA ASP A 71 -12.01 6.94 14.53
C ASP A 71 -10.66 6.57 15.16
N VAL A 72 -10.03 5.48 14.70
CA VAL A 72 -8.73 5.04 15.22
C VAL A 72 -7.65 6.11 15.02
N SER A 73 -7.58 6.72 13.84
CA SER A 73 -6.63 7.81 13.56
C SER A 73 -6.92 9.08 14.36
N ALA A 74 -8.18 9.37 14.67
CA ALA A 74 -8.54 10.51 15.51
C ALA A 74 -8.19 10.30 17.00
N ARG A 75 -8.06 9.04 17.44
CA ARG A 75 -7.73 8.66 18.81
C ARG A 75 -6.24 8.51 19.08
N GLU A 76 -5.41 8.54 18.05
CA GLU A 76 -3.96 8.49 18.19
C GLU A 76 -3.44 9.85 18.70
N PRO A 77 -2.88 9.93 19.92
CA PRO A 77 -2.30 11.19 20.41
C PRO A 77 -1.11 11.58 19.51
N PRO A 78 -0.83 12.89 19.36
CA PRO A 78 0.26 13.34 18.50
C PRO A 78 1.57 12.68 18.93
N PRO A 79 2.46 12.32 17.97
CA PRO A 79 3.74 11.71 18.32
C PRO A 79 4.51 12.68 19.22
N ASN A 80 4.91 12.20 20.40
CA ASN A 80 5.76 12.95 21.34
C ASN A 80 6.98 13.50 20.58
N GLY A 81 7.11 14.83 20.61
CA GLY A 81 8.33 15.52 20.19
C GLY A 81 9.48 15.32 21.17
#